data_AF-J9DKY0-F1
#
_entry.id   AF-J9DKY0-F1
#
_cell.length_a   1.000
_cell.length_b   1.000
_cell.length_c   1.000
_cell.angle_alpha   90.00
_cell.angle_beta   90.00
_cell.angle_gamma   90.00
#
_symmetry.space_group_name_H-M   'P 1'
#
loop_
_entity.id
_entity.type
_entity.pdbx_description
1 polymer ?
#
loop_
_entity_poly.entity_id
_entity_poly.type
_entity_poly.pdbx_seq_one_letter_code
_entity_poly.pdbx_strand_id
1 'polypeptide(L)'
;MKLLISGDGTELVRHFLIEPSPKGVKLKGCNNEPVFGTLSALVYQHSIIPLALPTKLLLPEYDPANTPEHVSAAQQLLQQGA
;
A
#
# COMPACT_ATOMS: atom_id res chain seq x y z
N MET A 1 1.31 -2.66 0.54
CA MET A 1 -0.03 -2.04 0.46
C MET A 1 -0.61 -2.41 -0.89
N LYS A 2 -1.71 -3.16 -0.93
CA LYS A 2 -2.32 -3.59 -2.19
C LYS A 2 -3.27 -2.49 -2.66
N LEU A 3 -2.89 -1.81 -3.74
CA LEU A 3 -3.70 -0.79 -4.37
C LEU A 3 -4.60 -1.45 -5.40
N LEU A 4 -5.93 -1.39 -5.20
CA LEU A 4 -6.91 -1.79 -6.20
C LEU A 4 -7.22 -0.54 -7.05
N ILE A 5 -6.76 -0.51 -8.29
CA ILE A 5 -7.10 0.56 -9.24
C ILE A 5 -8.29 0.09 -10.09
N SER A 6 -9.39 0.85 -10.08
CA SER A 6 -10.44 0.69 -11.08
C SER A 6 -10.06 1.49 -12.32
N GLY A 7 -9.51 0.80 -13.34
CA GLY A 7 -9.15 1.39 -14.63
C GLY A 7 -8.36 0.46 -15.54
N ASP A 8 -8.84 0.28 -16.77
CA ASP A 8 -8.29 -0.40 -17.97
C ASP A 8 -7.03 -1.29 -17.81
N GLY A 9 -7.22 -2.46 -17.21
CA GLY A 9 -6.98 -3.72 -17.91
C GLY A 9 -5.56 -4.27 -18.11
N THR A 10 -4.46 -3.55 -17.83
CA THR A 10 -3.11 -4.15 -18.03
C THR A 10 -2.12 -4.01 -16.87
N GLU A 11 -2.31 -3.06 -15.93
CA GLU A 11 -1.50 -2.96 -14.70
C GLU A 11 -2.36 -2.54 -13.50
N LEU A 12 -3.17 -3.46 -12.97
CA LEU A 12 -4.15 -3.18 -11.89
C LEU A 12 -3.51 -2.90 -10.52
N VAL A 13 -2.22 -3.20 -10.34
CA VAL A 13 -1.51 -3.07 -9.07
C VAL A 13 -0.29 -2.18 -9.25
N ARG A 14 -0.30 -1.03 -8.60
CA ARG A 14 0.88 -0.14 -8.53
C ARG A 14 1.61 -0.37 -7.23
N HIS A 15 2.93 -0.52 -7.32
CA HIS A 15 3.81 -0.63 -6.17
C HIS A 15 4.54 0.69 -5.95
N PHE A 16 4.46 1.20 -4.73
CA PHE A 16 5.18 2.39 -4.30
C PHE A 16 6.07 2.01 -3.12
N LEU A 17 7.29 2.54 -3.10
CA LEU A 17 8.21 2.34 -2.00
C LEU A 17 8.10 3.51 -1.02
N ILE A 18 7.92 3.20 0.26
CA ILE A 18 7.97 4.18 1.34
C ILE A 18 9.38 4.13 1.93
N GLU A 19 10.06 5.27 1.95
CA GLU A 19 11.37 5.39 2.59
C GLU A 19 11.28 6.07 3.95
N PRO A 20 11.92 5.51 5.00
CA PRO A 20 12.07 6.20 6.26
C PRO A 20 13.05 7.36 6.12
N SER A 21 12.82 8.40 6.89
CA SER A 21 13.63 9.60 6.99
C SER A 21 13.76 10.01 8.46
N PRO A 22 14.74 10.85 8.82
CA PRO A 22 14.85 11.35 10.20
C PRO A 22 13.61 12.10 10.70
N LYS A 23 12.76 12.61 9.79
CA LYS A 23 11.55 13.39 10.10
C LYS A 23 10.25 12.60 9.95
N GLY A 24 10.32 11.30 9.63
CA GLY A 24 9.15 10.46 9.38
C GLY A 24 9.30 9.62 8.11
N VAL A 25 8.26 9.52 7.30
CA VAL A 25 8.22 8.66 6.10
C VAL A 25 7.73 9.43 4.87
N LYS A 26 8.14 8.99 3.67
CA LYS A 26 7.65 9.55 2.40
C LYS A 26 7.71 8.52 1.27
N LEU A 27 7.04 8.79 0.16
CA LEU A 27 7.20 8.01 -1.06
C LEU A 27 8.54 8.30 -1.74
N LYS A 28 9.30 7.23 -2.00
CA LYS A 28 10.59 7.32 -2.69
C LYS A 28 10.38 7.65 -4.17
N GLY A 29 11.14 8.61 -4.68
CA GLY A 29 11.09 9.01 -6.09
C GLY A 29 9.94 9.96 -6.44
N CYS A 30 9.13 10.37 -5.46
CA CYS A 30 8.05 11.33 -5.64
C CYS A 30 8.47 12.72 -5.12
N ASN A 31 8.86 13.61 -6.02
CA ASN A 31 9.40 14.93 -5.64
C ASN A 31 8.39 15.87 -4.99
N ASN A 32 7.09 15.72 -5.29
CA ASN A 32 6.01 16.54 -4.73
C ASN A 32 5.46 16.00 -3.40
N GLU A 33 6.01 14.89 -2.91
CA GLU A 33 5.49 14.21 -1.74
C GLU A 33 5.98 14.87 -0.44
N PRO A 34 5.08 15.25 0.48
CA PRO A 34 5.48 15.73 1.79
C PRO A 34 6.03 14.59 2.67
N VAL A 35 6.82 14.94 3.69
CA VAL A 35 7.22 13.99 4.74
C VAL A 35 6.12 13.91 5.79
N PHE A 36 5.66 12.70 6.08
CA PHE A 36 4.66 12.43 7.10
C PHE A 36 5.31 11.91 8.37
N GLY A 37 4.85 12.35 9.55
CA GLY A 37 5.44 11.93 10.82
C GLY A 37 5.37 10.42 11.09
N THR A 38 4.37 9.73 10.54
CA THR A 38 4.17 8.28 10.71
C THR A 38 3.61 7.63 9.43
N LEU A 39 3.73 6.30 9.33
CA LEU A 39 3.12 5.53 8.25
C LEU A 39 1.59 5.73 8.22
N SER A 40 0.93 5.69 9.38
CA SER A 40 -0.52 5.89 9.46
C SER A 40 -0.94 7.26 8.94
N ALA A 41 -0.18 8.33 9.21
CA ALA A 41 -0.46 9.67 8.69
C ALA A 41 -0.34 9.73 7.17
N LEU A 42 0.70 9.09 6.59
CA LEU A 42 0.84 8.96 5.14
C LEU A 42 -0.39 8.25 4.55
N VAL A 43 -0.76 7.10 5.11
CA VAL A 43 -1.86 6.27 4.60
C VAL A 43 -3.20 7.00 4.70
N TYR A 44 -3.45 7.66 5.83
CA TYR A 44 -4.67 8.43 6.05
C TYR A 44 -4.80 9.57 5.05
N GLN A 45 -3.74 10.38 4.86
CA GLN A 45 -3.78 11.49 3.90
C GLN A 45 -4.06 10.98 2.49
N HIS A 46 -3.40 9.90 2.07
CA HIS A 46 -3.60 9.31 0.75
C HIS A 46 -4.99 8.70 0.54
N SER A 47 -5.72 8.41 1.63
CA SER A 47 -7.12 7.98 1.55
C SER A 47 -8.10 9.12 1.27
N ILE A 48 -7.70 10.37 1.55
CA ILE A 48 -8.49 11.57 1.35
C ILE A 48 -8.09 12.27 0.04
N ILE A 49 -6.78 12.44 -0.19
CA ILE A 49 -6.21 13.15 -1.34
C ILE A 49 -5.20 12.25 -2.08
N PRO A 50 -5.32 12.07 -3.41
CA PRO A 50 -4.41 11.24 -4.20
C PRO A 50 -3.13 12.03 -4.56
N LEU A 51 -2.26 12.31 -3.58
CA LEU A 51 -1.07 13.17 -3.76
C LEU A 51 -0.13 12.70 -4.89
N ALA A 52 0.87 11.88 -4.60
CA ALA A 52 1.71 11.26 -5.63
C ALA A 52 1.12 9.94 -6.18
N LEU A 53 -0.07 9.55 -5.71
CA LEU A 53 -0.78 8.37 -6.18
C LEU A 53 -1.72 8.71 -7.34
N PRO A 54 -1.93 7.79 -8.30
CA PRO A 54 -2.88 8.00 -9.40
C PRO A 54 -4.34 8.06 -8.93
N THR A 55 -4.64 7.50 -7.76
CA THR A 55 -5.96 7.53 -7.13
C THR A 55 -5.83 7.43 -5.61
N LYS A 56 -6.88 7.80 -4.88
CA LYS A 56 -6.89 7.77 -3.42
C LYS A 56 -6.87 6.32 -2.93
N LEU A 57 -6.26 6.10 -1.78
CA LEU A 57 -6.33 4.80 -1.12
C LEU A 57 -7.76 4.55 -0.63
N LEU A 58 -8.30 3.40 -0.97
CA LEU A 58 -9.52 2.91 -0.35
C LEU A 58 -9.11 2.04 0.84
N LEU A 59 -9.44 2.51 2.05
CA LEU A 59 -9.25 1.72 3.26
C LEU A 59 -10.46 0.80 3.44
N PRO A 60 -10.25 -0.48 3.78
CA PRO A 60 -11.35 -1.37 4.10
C PRO A 60 -12.06 -0.91 5.39
N GLU A 61 -13.37 -1.17 5.48
CA GLU A 61 -14.16 -0.85 6.68
C GLU A 61 -13.80 -1.72 7.90
N TYR A 62 -13.12 -2.84 7.65
CA TYR A 62 -12.76 -3.85 8.64
C TYR A 62 -11.27 -4.15 8.54
N ASP A 63 -10.65 -4.56 9.64
CA ASP A 63 -9.25 -4.97 9.65
C ASP A 63 -9.06 -6.28 8.85
N PRO A 64 -8.32 -6.26 7.71
CA PRO A 64 -8.09 -7.46 6.93
C PRO A 64 -7.27 -8.52 7.69
N ALA A 65 -6.52 -8.15 8.73
CA ALA A 65 -5.78 -9.10 9.55
C ALA A 65 -6.69 -10.04 10.36
N ASN A 66 -7.96 -9.66 10.57
CA ASN A 66 -8.95 -10.50 11.23
C ASN A 66 -9.65 -11.48 10.28
N THR A 67 -9.28 -11.50 8.98
CA THR A 67 -9.85 -12.45 8.03
C THR A 67 -9.04 -13.75 7.98
N PRO A 68 -9.68 -14.93 8.05
CA PRO A 68 -8.98 -16.24 8.07
C PRO A 68 -8.28 -16.60 6.74
N GLU A 69 -8.44 -15.79 5.70
CA GLU A 69 -8.03 -16.07 4.32
C GLU A 69 -6.53 -15.78 4.05
N HIS A 70 -5.81 -15.12 4.97
CA HIS A 70 -4.40 -14.74 4.77
C HIS A 70 -3.42 -15.89 5.10
N VAL A 71 -3.74 -17.11 4.65
CA VAL A 71 -2.76 -18.20 4.57
C VAL A 71 -1.86 -17.89 3.38
N SER A 72 -0.65 -17.44 3.70
CA SER A 72 0.33 -16.89 2.77
C SER A 72 0.64 -17.88 1.66
N ALA A 73 0.70 -17.40 0.41
CA ALA A 73 1.18 -18.17 -0.74
C ALA A 73 2.54 -18.85 -0.49
N ALA A 74 3.36 -18.31 0.42
CA ALA A 74 4.60 -18.94 0.88
C ALA A 74 4.37 -20.28 1.60
N GLN A 75 3.27 -20.43 2.34
CA GLN A 75 2.88 -21.69 2.99
C GLN A 75 2.44 -22.73 1.95
N GLN A 76 1.79 -22.31 0.86
CA GLN A 76 1.39 -23.19 -0.23
C GLN A 76 2.61 -23.71 -1.03
N LEU A 77 3.62 -22.86 -1.26
CA LEU A 77 4.89 -23.27 -1.89
C LEU A 77 5.68 -24.26 -1.01
N LEU A 78 5.65 -24.09 0.32
CA LEU A 78 6.25 -25.05 1.25
C LEU A 78 5.58 -26.43 1.20
N GLN A 79 4.27 -26.48 0.94
CA GLN A 79 3.50 -27.72 0.90
C GLN A 79 3.72 -28.54 -0.38
N GLN A 80 4.15 -27.88 -1.46
CA GLN A 80 4.33 -28.52 -2.76
C GLN A 80 5.64 -29.30 -2.91
N GLY A 81 6.55 -29.21 -1.93
CA GLY A 81 7.79 -29.99 -1.89
C GLY A 81 8.81 -29.56 -2.96
N ALA A 82 10.04 -29.26 -2.52
CA ALA A 82 11.19 -29.15 -3.39
C ALA A 82 11.74 -30.54 -3.74
#